data_AF-A0A5S3TSV7-F1
#
_entry.id   AF-A0A5S3TSV7-F1
#
_cell.length_a   1.000
_cell.length_b   1.000
_cell.length_c   1.000
_cell.angle_alpha   90.00
_cell.angle_beta   90.00
_cell.angle_gamma   90.00
#
_symmetry.space_group_name_H-M   'P 1'
#
loop_
_entity.id
_entity.type
_entity.pdbx_description
1 polymer ?
#
loop_
_entity_poly.entity_id
_entity_poly.type
_entity_poly.pdbx_seq_one_letter_code
_entity_poly.pdbx_strand_id
1 'polypeptide(L)'
;MTFSAEFLEKYKTFKNIDKYSDLAIYFPELNSGNIANIKNGKRSLTANQVIAMAEEMGLDWKEALISLSIEKTKDKELKDRWSEIKKKITAACVAVAMTIASAAVMTNTVPPLRYRR
;
A
#
# COMPACT_ATOMS: atom_id res chain seq x y z
N MET A 1 -4.31 4.89 12.81
CA MET A 1 -5.09 6.06 12.33
C MET A 1 -6.07 5.54 11.28
N THR A 2 -6.73 6.38 10.48
CA THR A 2 -7.45 5.88 9.30
C THR A 2 -6.45 5.47 8.21
N PHE A 3 -6.83 4.51 7.35
CA PHE A 3 -5.98 4.10 6.22
C PHE A 3 -5.59 5.31 5.37
N SER A 4 -6.54 6.19 5.08
CA SER A 4 -6.32 7.42 4.31
C SER A 4 -5.26 8.35 4.94
N ALA A 5 -5.22 8.48 6.27
CA ALA A 5 -4.21 9.30 6.95
C ALA A 5 -2.82 8.66 6.86
N GLU A 6 -2.73 7.35 7.08
CA GLU A 6 -1.47 6.60 7.00
C GLU A 6 -0.92 6.58 5.57
N PHE A 7 -1.80 6.49 4.58
CA PHE A 7 -1.43 6.50 3.17
C PHE A 7 -0.89 7.86 2.72
N LEU A 8 -1.48 8.96 3.20
CA LEU A 8 -0.95 10.31 2.99
C LEU A 8 0.43 10.50 3.61
N GLU A 9 0.64 9.98 4.81
CA GLU A 9 1.93 10.06 5.49
C GLU A 9 3.01 9.28 4.72
N LYS A 10 2.70 8.08 4.24
CA LYS A 10 3.59 7.29 3.37
C LYS A 10 3.92 8.01 2.06
N TYR A 11 2.92 8.62 1.43
CA TYR A 11 3.15 9.34 0.19
C TYR A 11 4.00 10.60 0.40
N LYS A 12 3.79 11.31 1.52
CA LYS A 12 4.61 12.46 1.92
C LYS A 12 6.07 12.05 2.13
N THR A 13 6.33 10.94 2.82
CA THR A 13 7.70 10.43 3.02
C THR A 13 8.33 9.97 1.71
N PHE A 14 7.57 9.32 0.83
CA PHE A 14 8.03 8.93 -0.51
C PHE A 14 8.48 10.12 -1.35
N LYS A 15 7.73 11.22 -1.34
CA LYS A 15 8.09 12.46 -2.06
C LYS A 15 9.10 13.33 -1.33
N ASN A 16 9.52 12.96 -0.12
CA ASN A 16 10.42 13.72 0.74
C ASN A 16 9.97 15.19 0.95
N ILE A 17 8.67 15.36 1.25
CA ILE A 17 8.05 16.67 1.45
C ILE A 17 7.92 16.95 2.95
N ASP A 18 8.25 18.16 3.39
CA ASP A 18 8.15 18.56 4.80
C ASP A 18 6.73 18.92 5.23
N LYS A 19 5.95 19.58 4.36
CA LYS A 19 4.63 20.10 4.69
C LYS A 19 3.51 19.38 3.92
N TYR A 20 2.45 19.07 4.64
CA TYR A 20 1.23 18.52 4.04
C TYR A 20 0.59 19.46 3.00
N SER A 21 0.79 20.77 3.13
CA SER A 21 0.33 21.76 2.14
C SER A 21 0.87 21.52 0.75
N ASP A 22 2.08 20.98 0.63
CA ASP A 22 2.78 20.88 -0.65
C ASP A 22 2.29 19.65 -1.43
N LEU A 23 1.51 18.76 -0.79
CA LEU A 23 0.76 17.70 -1.48
C LEU A 23 -0.28 18.26 -2.46
N ALA A 24 -0.72 19.51 -2.25
CA ALA A 24 -1.62 20.21 -3.15
C ALA A 24 -1.04 20.42 -4.56
N ILE A 25 0.30 20.39 -4.70
CA ILE A 25 1.00 20.49 -5.98
C ILE A 25 0.68 19.28 -6.88
N TYR A 26 0.57 18.10 -6.27
CA TYR A 26 0.27 16.85 -6.98
C TYR A 26 -1.24 16.60 -7.04
N PHE A 27 -1.95 16.94 -5.98
CA PHE A 27 -3.38 16.71 -5.84
C PHE A 27 -4.07 17.99 -5.38
N PRO A 28 -4.63 18.80 -6.29
CA PRO A 28 -5.20 20.11 -5.94
C PRO A 28 -6.37 20.01 -4.94
N GLU A 29 -7.02 18.86 -4.85
CA GLU A 29 -8.08 18.58 -3.87
C GLU A 29 -7.56 18.42 -2.43
N LEU A 30 -6.27 18.15 -2.23
CA LEU A 30 -5.63 18.02 -0.91
C LEU A 30 -5.21 19.39 -0.36
N ASN A 31 -6.18 20.27 -0.16
CA ASN A 31 -5.96 21.50 0.60
C ASN A 31 -5.83 21.20 2.11
N SER A 32 -5.34 22.18 2.88
CA SER A 32 -5.09 22.04 4.32
C SER A 32 -6.32 21.58 5.11
N GLY A 33 -7.52 22.07 4.77
CA GLY A 33 -8.77 21.68 5.39
C GLY A 33 -9.16 20.22 5.10
N ASN A 34 -9.03 19.79 3.84
CA ASN A 34 -9.29 18.41 3.44
C ASN A 34 -8.30 17.44 4.07
N ILE A 35 -7.02 17.81 4.13
CA ILE A 35 -5.99 16.99 4.80
C ILE A 35 -6.29 16.88 6.31
N ALA A 36 -6.66 17.98 6.97
CA ALA A 36 -7.06 17.94 8.38
C ALA A 36 -8.28 17.02 8.60
N ASN A 37 -9.28 17.09 7.73
CA ASN A 37 -10.43 16.20 7.78
C ASN A 37 -10.06 14.73 7.55
N ILE A 38 -9.08 14.45 6.68
CA ILE A 38 -8.57 13.09 6.46
C ILE A 38 -7.83 12.57 7.69
N LYS A 39 -6.93 13.37 8.26
CA LYS A 39 -6.19 13.01 9.48
C LYS A 39 -7.11 12.75 10.67
N ASN A 40 -8.20 13.51 10.76
CA ASN A 40 -9.22 13.35 11.79
C ASN A 40 -10.24 12.23 11.49
N GLY A 41 -10.09 11.51 10.37
CA GLY A 41 -10.99 10.42 9.96
C GLY A 41 -12.40 10.87 9.58
N LYS A 42 -12.63 12.18 9.37
CA LYS A 42 -13.91 12.73 8.92
C LYS A 42 -14.12 12.55 7.41
N ARG A 43 -13.03 12.37 6.66
CA ARG A 43 -13.01 12.19 5.20
C ARG A 43 -12.00 11.11 4.84
N SER A 44 -12.31 10.30 3.84
CA SER A 44 -11.35 9.36 3.25
C SER A 44 -10.88 9.86 1.89
N LEU A 45 -9.74 9.35 1.42
CA LEU A 45 -9.24 9.65 0.07
C LEU A 45 -10.20 9.18 -1.03
N THR A 46 -10.11 9.79 -2.21
CA THR A 46 -10.82 9.31 -3.39
C THR A 46 -10.10 8.11 -4.01
N ALA A 47 -10.82 7.26 -4.74
CA ALA A 47 -10.21 6.09 -5.38
C ALA A 47 -9.11 6.50 -6.36
N ASN A 48 -9.35 7.55 -7.16
CA ASN A 48 -8.38 8.06 -8.13
C ASN A 48 -7.10 8.58 -7.46
N GLN A 49 -7.22 9.28 -6.32
CA GLN A 49 -6.06 9.72 -5.53
C GLN A 49 -5.23 8.53 -5.04
N VAL A 50 -5.90 7.49 -4.52
CA VAL A 50 -5.20 6.29 -4.04
C VAL A 50 -4.50 5.55 -5.17
N ILE A 51 -5.15 5.41 -6.33
CA ILE A 51 -4.55 4.77 -7.51
C ILE A 51 -3.31 5.54 -7.97
N ALA A 52 -3.43 6.85 -8.20
CA ALA A 52 -2.32 7.68 -8.67
C ALA A 52 -1.13 7.65 -7.70
N MET A 53 -1.38 7.80 -6.40
CA MET A 53 -0.32 7.70 -5.38
C MET A 53 0.31 6.29 -5.32
N ALA A 54 -0.49 5.23 -5.42
CA ALA A 54 0.01 3.86 -5.38
C ALA A 54 0.89 3.54 -6.60
N GLU A 55 0.45 3.94 -7.80
CA GLU A 55 1.21 3.78 -9.04
C GLU A 55 2.55 4.51 -8.97
N GLU A 56 2.57 5.74 -8.47
CA GLU A 56 3.82 6.50 -8.30
C GLU A 56 4.76 5.86 -7.27
N MET A 57 4.24 5.27 -6.20
CA MET A 57 5.03 4.57 -5.18
C MET A 57 5.44 3.14 -5.58
N GLY A 58 4.94 2.62 -6.71
CA GLY A 58 5.14 1.22 -7.10
C GLY A 58 4.45 0.20 -6.18
N LEU A 59 3.38 0.62 -5.49
CA LEU A 59 2.56 -0.25 -4.63
C LEU A 59 1.40 -0.87 -5.40
N ASP A 60 0.89 -2.02 -4.94
CA ASP A 60 -0.31 -2.61 -5.53
C ASP A 60 -1.55 -1.76 -5.22
N TRP A 61 -2.00 -1.00 -6.23
CA TRP A 61 -3.17 -0.14 -6.15
C TRP A 61 -4.44 -0.93 -5.80
N LYS A 62 -4.53 -2.23 -6.15
CA LYS A 62 -5.70 -3.07 -5.83
C LYS A 62 -5.81 -3.29 -4.33
N GLU A 63 -4.70 -3.61 -3.67
CA GLU A 63 -4.68 -3.80 -2.22
C GLU A 63 -4.97 -2.48 -1.47
N ALA A 64 -4.46 -1.36 -1.99
CA ALA A 64 -4.74 -0.03 -1.45
C ALA A 64 -6.23 0.33 -1.57
N LEU A 65 -6.88 0.04 -2.70
CA LEU A 65 -8.32 0.26 -2.89
C LEU A 65 -9.19 -0.62 -2.00
N ILE A 66 -8.79 -1.87 -1.75
CA ILE A 66 -9.50 -2.74 -0.81
C ILE A 66 -9.43 -2.14 0.60
N SER A 67 -8.25 -1.68 1.00
CA SER A 67 -8.05 -1.03 2.30
C SER A 67 -8.87 0.25 2.44
N LEU A 68 -8.99 1.04 1.37
CA LEU A 68 -9.87 2.21 1.31
C LEU A 68 -11.36 1.82 1.43
N SER A 69 -11.76 0.73 0.77
CA SER A 69 -13.13 0.22 0.82
C SER A 69 -13.51 -0.25 2.23
N ILE A 70 -12.59 -0.90 2.94
CA ILE A 70 -12.78 -1.28 4.35
C ILE A 70 -13.00 -0.04 5.22
N GLU A 71 -12.22 1.02 5.00
CA GLU A 71 -12.35 2.28 5.74
C GLU A 71 -13.72 2.94 5.50
N LYS A 72 -14.16 3.01 4.24
CA LYS A 72 -15.42 3.69 3.85
C LYS A 72 -16.67 2.92 4.24
N THR A 73 -16.57 1.60 4.30
CA THR A 73 -17.71 0.75 4.66
C THR A 73 -18.12 1.04 6.10
N LYS A 74 -19.43 1.11 6.38
CA LYS A 74 -19.95 1.28 7.76
C LYS A 74 -20.43 -0.05 8.34
N ASP A 75 -21.01 -0.88 7.49
CA ASP A 75 -21.51 -2.20 7.83
C ASP A 75 -20.38 -3.17 8.25
N LYS A 76 -20.61 -3.91 9.32
CA LYS A 76 -19.64 -4.84 9.88
C LYS A 76 -19.48 -6.09 9.01
N GLU A 77 -20.57 -6.65 8.49
CA GLU A 77 -20.49 -7.85 7.65
C GLU A 77 -19.73 -7.59 6.36
N LEU A 78 -20.03 -6.44 5.73
CA LEU A 78 -19.35 -6.05 4.50
C LEU A 78 -17.85 -5.76 4.74
N LYS A 79 -17.49 -5.16 5.89
CA LYS A 79 -16.08 -5.02 6.30
C LYS A 79 -15.37 -6.35 6.45
N ASP A 80 -16.02 -7.33 7.07
CA ASP A 80 -15.44 -8.66 7.28
C ASP A 80 -15.17 -9.35 5.94
N ARG A 81 -16.11 -9.27 4.98
CA ARG A 81 -15.90 -9.77 3.61
C ARG A 81 -14.72 -9.10 2.90
N TRP A 82 -14.60 -7.78 2.99
CA TRP A 82 -13.45 -7.07 2.41
C TRP A 82 -12.12 -7.46 3.07
N SER A 83 -12.13 -7.65 4.39
CA SER A 83 -10.96 -8.09 5.15
C SER A 83 -10.51 -9.50 4.75
N GLU A 84 -11.45 -10.42 4.52
CA GLU A 84 -11.15 -11.76 4.00
C GLU A 84 -10.53 -11.72 2.59
N ILE A 85 -11.06 -10.89 1.70
CA ILE A 85 -10.51 -10.70 0.35
C ILE A 85 -9.07 -10.20 0.46
N LYS A 86 -8.82 -9.19 1.30
CA LYS A 86 -7.47 -8.67 1.54
C LYS A 86 -6.53 -9.78 2.03
N LYS A 87 -6.93 -10.55 3.06
CA LYS A 87 -6.13 -11.65 3.61
C LYS A 87 -5.76 -12.69 2.55
N LYS A 88 -6.69 -13.06 1.67
CA LYS A 88 -6.44 -14.04 0.60
C LYS A 88 -5.40 -13.54 -0.40
N ILE A 89 -5.47 -12.26 -0.79
CA ILE A 89 -4.50 -11.64 -1.70
C ILE A 89 -3.12 -11.58 -1.02
N THR A 90 -3.04 -11.07 0.21
CA THR A 90 -1.78 -10.98 0.94
C THR A 90 -1.15 -12.36 1.15
N ALA A 91 -1.94 -13.38 1.51
CA ALA A 91 -1.46 -14.74 1.68
C ALA A 91 -0.90 -15.33 0.38
N ALA A 92 -1.54 -15.09 -0.77
CA ALA A 92 -1.03 -15.51 -2.07
C ALA A 92 0.30 -14.82 -2.41
N CYS A 93 0.41 -13.51 -2.20
CA CYS A 93 1.66 -12.77 -2.42
C CYS A 93 2.81 -13.28 -1.54
N VAL A 94 2.54 -13.52 -0.25
CA VAL A 94 3.54 -14.04 0.69
C VAL A 94 3.99 -15.45 0.30
N ALA A 95 3.06 -16.32 -0.10
CA ALA A 95 3.39 -17.67 -0.57
C ALA A 95 4.32 -17.61 -1.80
N VAL A 96 4.00 -16.78 -2.79
CA VAL A 96 4.85 -16.58 -3.98
C VAL A 96 6.23 -16.05 -3.59
N ALA A 97 6.31 -15.03 -2.72
CA ALA A 97 7.57 -14.48 -2.27
C ALA A 97 8.46 -15.52 -1.57
N MET A 98 7.88 -16.39 -0.73
CA MET A 98 8.61 -17.46 -0.06
C MET A 98 9.14 -18.51 -1.04
N THR A 99 8.40 -18.85 -2.10
CA THR A 99 8.89 -19.79 -3.13
C THR A 99 10.03 -19.22 -3.98
N ILE A 100 10.03 -17.91 -4.24
CA ILE A 100 11.13 -17.24 -4.95
C ILE A 100 12.37 -17.19 -4.05
N ALA A 101 12.19 -16.87 -2.77
CA ALA A 101 13.29 -16.83 -1.80
C ALA A 101 13.94 -18.21 -1.63
N SER A 102 13.17 -19.29 -1.54
CA SER A 102 13.72 -20.64 -1.43
C SER A 102 14.45 -21.08 -2.70
N ALA A 103 13.97 -20.70 -3.89
CA ALA A 103 14.67 -20.95 -5.15
C ALA A 103 16.00 -20.18 -5.26
N ALA A 104 16.07 -18.92 -4.82
CA ALA A 104 17.30 -18.13 -4.84
C ALA A 104 18.38 -18.63 -3.85
N VAL A 105 17.96 -19.21 -2.71
CA VAL A 105 18.89 -19.84 -1.75
C VAL A 105 19.51 -21.11 -2.35
N MET A 106 18.75 -21.89 -3.12
CA MET A 106 19.25 -23.10 -3.79
C MET A 106 20.32 -22.80 -4.85
N THR A 107 20.25 -21.66 -5.55
CA THR A 107 21.24 -21.33 -6.60
C THR A 107 22.58 -20.82 -6.06
N ASN A 108 22.64 -20.28 -4.83
CA ASN A 108 23.87 -19.75 -4.24
C ASN A 108 24.69 -20.78 -3.45
N THR A 109 24.21 -22.02 -3.29
CA THR A 109 24.84 -23.03 -2.43
C THR A 109 25.55 -24.16 -3.17
N VAL A 110 25.58 -24.15 -4.51
CA VAL A 110 26.38 -25.10 -5.30
C VAL A 110 27.68 -24.42 -5.74
N PRO A 111 28.79 -24.51 -4.98
CA PRO A 111 30.08 -24.11 -5.51
C PRO A 111 30.42 -24.98 -6.73
N PRO A 112 31.02 -24.43 -7.80
CA PRO A 112 31.44 -25.24 -8.94
C PRO A 112 32.41 -26.31 -8.44
N LEU A 113 32.07 -27.58 -8.66
CA LEU A 113 32.97 -28.70 -8.41
C LEU A 113 34.21 -28.50 -9.29
N ARG A 114 35.25 -27.87 -8.73
CA ARG A 114 36.59 -27.86 -9.32
C ARG A 114 37.11 -29.29 -9.29
N TYR A 115 36.88 -30.03 -10.36
CA TYR A 115 37.56 -31.30 -10.60
C TYR A 115 39.04 -30.99 -10.78
N ARG A 116 39.85 -31.23 -9.73
CA ARG A 116 41.31 -31.08 -9.78
C ARG A 116 41.94 -32.46 -9.92
N ARG A 117 42.03 -32.94 -11.16
CA ARG A 117 43.17 -33.56 -11.85
C ARG A 117 42.67 -34.37 -13.04
#